data_AF-A0A1V3RMP9-F1
#
_entry.id   AF-A0A1V3RMP9-F1
#
_cell.length_a   1.000
_cell.length_b   1.000
_cell.length_c   1.000
_cell.angle_alpha   90.00
_cell.angle_beta   90.00
_cell.angle_gamma   90.00
#
_symmetry.space_group_name_H-M   'P 1'
#
loop_
_entity.id
_entity.type
_entity.pdbx_description
1 polymer ?
#
loop_
_entity_poly.entity_id
_entity_poly.type
_entity_poly.pdbx_seq_one_letter_code
_entity_poly.pdbx_strand_id
1 'polypeptide(L)'
;MNSKSFPIRLSLVHSLIFFSAFFLLSCSSASESEISIIWENDRAIGLIVPSDILDSPDLAQLSIHLASGENNPPVLGELREEDNGILFSPLIPFTRGLSYEIRYKDVSIGNVSIPQLTEGETNLSVLEIYPTQDILPENQLKFFIKFSKPMREGESTAHVTLLNSKLDTLKGAFLDLQPELWNEDQTLLTLWLDPGRIKRDLVPNLEMGAPLEMGESYHLIISEKWKSKSGESLNESYTKDFTVTARDSISPVPTSWIVGAPKAGTIEAVEIDFSEALDYSLLREVFRIRDLNDQKVPGKWNIGIEEKSIRFTPDTDWKKGKYVLEIESRLEDLAGNNLNRLFETDLSNPSKPAIETDFKRLEFEIKE
;
A
#
# COMPACT_ATOMS: atom_id res chain seq x y z
N MET A 1 1.55 -75.35 -21.90
CA MET A 1 1.52 -74.34 -20.82
C MET A 1 2.22 -74.95 -19.63
N ASN A 2 3.57 -74.98 -19.63
CA ASN A 2 4.49 -73.95 -19.12
C ASN A 2 4.32 -73.70 -17.61
N SER A 3 5.32 -73.82 -16.72
CA SER A 3 6.65 -74.43 -16.76
C SER A 3 7.23 -74.44 -15.33
N LYS A 4 7.59 -75.64 -14.84
CA LYS A 4 8.84 -76.04 -14.14
C LYS A 4 9.57 -75.05 -13.20
N SER A 5 9.60 -75.46 -11.93
CA SER A 5 10.76 -75.69 -11.03
C SER A 5 12.13 -75.04 -11.32
N PHE A 6 12.73 -74.45 -10.27
CA PHE A 6 14.18 -74.22 -10.13
C PHE A 6 14.72 -74.82 -8.82
N PRO A 7 15.88 -75.50 -8.84
CA PRO A 7 16.65 -75.85 -7.66
C PRO A 7 17.99 -75.08 -7.54
N ILE A 8 18.30 -74.66 -6.30
CA ILE A 8 19.51 -74.91 -5.49
C ILE A 8 20.93 -74.47 -5.97
N ARG A 9 21.58 -73.69 -5.06
CA ARG A 9 23.00 -73.60 -4.58
C ARG A 9 24.00 -72.57 -5.12
N LEU A 10 24.40 -71.71 -4.17
CA LEU A 10 25.76 -71.34 -3.71
C LEU A 10 26.92 -71.25 -4.72
N SER A 11 27.60 -70.10 -4.71
CA SER A 11 29.07 -70.05 -4.55
C SER A 11 29.52 -68.74 -3.89
N LEU A 12 30.47 -68.86 -2.96
CA LEU A 12 31.21 -67.80 -2.26
C LEU A 12 31.79 -66.74 -3.22
N VAL A 13 32.16 -65.55 -2.69
CA VAL A 13 33.56 -65.07 -2.58
C VAL A 13 33.64 -63.52 -2.43
N HIS A 14 34.18 -63.11 -1.29
CA HIS A 14 35.15 -62.02 -1.01
C HIS A 14 34.69 -60.55 -0.98
N SER A 15 34.66 -60.05 0.26
CA SER A 15 35.16 -58.72 0.60
C SER A 15 36.69 -58.70 0.41
N LEU A 16 37.23 -57.80 -0.42
CA LEU A 16 38.45 -57.02 -0.20
C LEU A 16 38.69 -56.06 -1.39
N ILE A 17 38.71 -54.76 -1.08
CA ILE A 17 39.63 -53.72 -1.59
C ILE A 17 39.93 -53.74 -3.10
N PHE A 18 39.48 -52.73 -3.86
CA PHE A 18 40.37 -52.07 -4.82
C PHE A 18 39.90 -50.64 -5.15
N PHE A 19 40.82 -49.72 -4.89
CA PHE A 19 40.88 -48.34 -5.35
C PHE A 19 40.89 -48.33 -6.89
N SER A 20 39.93 -47.68 -7.54
CA SER A 20 40.09 -47.30 -8.94
C SER A 20 39.31 -46.04 -9.25
N ALA A 21 40.07 -44.98 -9.50
CA ALA A 21 39.63 -43.68 -9.94
C ALA A 21 38.68 -43.77 -11.15
N PHE A 22 37.46 -43.31 -10.98
CA PHE A 22 36.61 -42.93 -12.10
C PHE A 22 36.90 -41.47 -12.44
N PHE A 23 37.46 -41.29 -13.63
CA PHE A 23 37.51 -40.04 -14.36
C PHE A 23 36.14 -39.35 -14.31
N LEU A 24 36.04 -38.26 -13.55
CA LEU A 24 35.01 -37.26 -13.79
C LEU A 24 35.41 -36.52 -15.07
N LEU A 25 34.93 -37.05 -16.20
CA LEU A 25 34.72 -36.25 -17.40
C LEU A 25 33.69 -35.19 -17.03
N SER A 26 34.20 -34.03 -16.59
CA SER A 26 33.44 -32.80 -16.49
C SER A 26 33.02 -32.42 -17.90
N CYS A 27 31.81 -32.81 -18.29
CA CYS A 27 31.13 -32.16 -19.40
C CYS A 27 30.87 -30.72 -18.97
N SER A 28 31.76 -29.81 -19.35
CA SER A 28 31.45 -28.39 -19.43
C SER A 28 30.37 -28.22 -20.50
N SER A 29 29.12 -28.22 -20.10
CA SER A 29 28.10 -27.52 -20.87
C SER A 29 28.51 -26.06 -20.84
N ALA A 30 29.06 -25.55 -21.94
CA ALA A 30 29.20 -24.12 -22.15
C ALA A 30 27.79 -23.52 -21.99
N SER A 31 27.56 -22.79 -20.90
CA SER A 31 26.36 -21.96 -20.80
C SER A 31 26.51 -20.88 -21.86
N GLU A 32 25.53 -20.73 -22.74
CA GLU A 32 25.41 -19.51 -23.53
C GLU A 32 25.38 -18.33 -22.55
N SER A 33 26.34 -17.42 -22.67
CA SER A 33 26.44 -16.24 -21.80
C SER A 33 25.31 -15.27 -22.15
N GLU A 34 24.15 -15.47 -21.53
CA GLU A 34 22.94 -14.70 -21.77
C GLU A 34 22.89 -13.43 -20.91
N ILE A 35 22.29 -12.36 -21.44
CA ILE A 35 22.02 -11.14 -20.68
C ILE A 35 20.98 -11.47 -19.60
N SER A 36 21.32 -11.24 -18.34
CA SER A 36 20.46 -11.62 -17.20
C SER A 36 19.81 -10.40 -16.54
N ILE A 37 18.62 -10.59 -15.99
CA ILE A 37 17.84 -9.54 -15.31
C ILE A 37 18.08 -9.63 -13.81
N ILE A 38 18.38 -8.50 -13.17
CA ILE A 38 18.44 -8.37 -11.71
C ILE A 38 17.07 -7.95 -11.19
N TRP A 39 16.57 -8.71 -10.22
CA TRP A 39 15.25 -8.51 -9.63
C TRP A 39 15.36 -8.07 -8.16
N GLU A 40 14.50 -7.14 -7.78
CA GLU A 40 14.25 -6.79 -6.37
C GLU A 40 12.76 -6.52 -6.18
N ASN A 41 12.11 -7.27 -5.28
CA ASN A 41 10.68 -7.14 -4.98
C ASN A 41 9.80 -7.09 -6.26
N ASP A 42 9.97 -8.08 -7.14
CA ASP A 42 9.30 -8.20 -8.44
C ASP A 42 9.59 -7.10 -9.48
N ARG A 43 10.53 -6.18 -9.20
CA ARG A 43 10.98 -5.14 -10.13
C ARG A 43 12.29 -5.54 -10.79
N ALA A 44 12.37 -5.36 -12.11
CA ALA A 44 13.61 -5.56 -12.86
C ALA A 44 14.51 -4.32 -12.70
N ILE A 45 15.41 -4.35 -11.72
CA ILE A 45 16.23 -3.21 -11.30
C ILE A 45 17.59 -3.13 -12.01
N GLY A 46 17.90 -4.08 -12.89
CA GLY A 46 19.13 -4.04 -13.65
C GLY A 46 19.28 -5.15 -14.67
N LEU A 47 20.31 -5.03 -15.49
CA LEU A 47 20.75 -6.06 -16.44
C LEU A 47 22.23 -6.32 -16.23
N ILE A 48 22.64 -7.59 -16.25
CA ILE A 48 24.04 -7.96 -16.38
C ILE A 48 24.29 -8.38 -17.82
N VAL A 49 25.18 -7.64 -18.48
CA VAL A 49 25.69 -7.94 -19.82
C VAL A 49 27.02 -8.67 -19.65
N PRO A 50 27.12 -9.97 -19.98
CA PRO A 50 28.32 -10.75 -19.71
C PRO A 50 29.53 -10.25 -20.50
N SER A 51 30.72 -10.38 -19.92
CA SER A 51 31.98 -9.99 -20.56
C SER A 51 32.23 -10.71 -21.88
N ASP A 52 31.71 -11.92 -22.03
CA ASP A 52 32.05 -12.84 -23.12
C ASP A 52 31.45 -12.43 -24.46
N ILE A 53 30.39 -11.60 -24.42
CA ILE A 53 29.75 -11.01 -25.61
C ILE A 53 30.27 -9.60 -25.90
N LEU A 54 31.22 -9.11 -25.10
CA LEU A 54 31.86 -7.81 -25.24
C LEU A 54 33.32 -7.98 -25.65
N ASP A 55 33.72 -7.39 -26.78
CA ASP A 55 35.13 -7.43 -27.20
C ASP A 55 36.06 -6.73 -26.17
N SER A 56 35.54 -5.73 -25.45
CA SER A 56 36.19 -5.05 -24.33
C SER A 56 35.14 -4.45 -23.38
N PRO A 57 35.35 -4.43 -22.05
CA PRO A 57 34.42 -3.78 -21.14
C PRO A 57 34.64 -2.25 -21.17
N ASP A 58 34.20 -1.58 -22.24
CA ASP A 58 34.12 -0.11 -22.26
C ASP A 58 32.69 0.30 -21.92
N LEU A 59 32.49 0.75 -20.68
CA LEU A 59 31.20 1.21 -20.18
C LEU A 59 30.60 2.32 -21.07
N ALA A 60 31.42 3.19 -21.66
CA ALA A 60 30.92 4.32 -22.44
C ALA A 60 30.25 3.90 -23.76
N GLN A 61 30.44 2.64 -24.18
CA GLN A 61 29.95 2.12 -25.45
C GLN A 61 28.71 1.24 -25.31
N LEU A 62 28.27 0.96 -24.08
CA LEU A 62 27.06 0.19 -23.81
C LEU A 62 25.86 1.11 -23.62
N SER A 63 24.79 0.86 -24.36
CA SER A 63 23.53 1.59 -24.21
C SER A 63 22.34 0.64 -24.28
N ILE A 64 21.31 0.93 -23.49
CA ILE A 64 20.08 0.14 -23.43
C ILE A 64 18.96 1.00 -24.00
N HIS A 65 18.18 0.47 -24.91
CA HIS A 65 17.08 1.18 -25.59
C HIS A 65 15.79 0.41 -25.45
N LEU A 66 14.65 1.08 -25.47
CA LEU A 66 13.36 0.39 -25.63
C LEU A 66 13.26 -0.16 -27.06
N ALA A 67 12.95 -1.45 -27.22
CA ALA A 67 12.95 -2.11 -28.53
C ALA A 67 11.78 -1.66 -29.45
N SER A 68 10.70 -1.11 -28.87
CA SER A 68 9.55 -0.63 -29.65
C SER A 68 9.76 0.82 -30.11
N GLY A 69 10.14 1.01 -31.38
CA GLY A 69 10.21 2.33 -32.05
C GLY A 69 11.55 2.61 -32.72
N GLU A 70 11.53 3.32 -33.85
CA GLU A 70 12.76 3.82 -34.49
C GLU A 70 13.29 5.03 -33.70
N ASN A 71 14.58 5.03 -33.37
CA ASN A 71 15.29 6.13 -32.68
C ASN A 71 14.86 6.44 -31.24
N ASN A 72 14.56 5.44 -30.41
CA ASN A 72 14.40 5.68 -28.98
C ASN A 72 15.72 6.12 -28.32
N PRO A 73 15.71 7.16 -27.47
CA PRO A 73 16.89 7.53 -26.69
C PRO A 73 17.31 6.39 -25.74
N PRO A 74 18.58 6.34 -25.32
CA PRO A 74 19.02 5.35 -24.35
C PRO A 74 18.30 5.55 -23.02
N VAL A 75 17.96 4.44 -22.37
CA VAL A 75 17.46 4.40 -20.99
C VAL A 75 18.55 4.98 -20.09
N LEU A 76 18.19 5.98 -19.28
CA LEU A 76 19.10 6.58 -18.32
C LEU A 76 19.38 5.59 -17.17
N GLY A 77 20.63 5.46 -16.79
CA GLY A 77 21.05 4.56 -15.72
C GLY A 77 22.54 4.67 -15.41
N GLU A 78 22.95 3.93 -14.38
CA GLU A 78 24.35 3.77 -14.00
C GLU A 78 24.92 2.48 -14.59
N LEU A 79 26.19 2.52 -14.98
CA LEU A 79 26.95 1.38 -15.46
C LEU A 79 28.09 1.10 -14.49
N ARG A 80 28.28 -0.16 -14.13
CA ARG A 80 29.37 -0.61 -13.25
C ARG A 80 29.99 -1.89 -13.80
N GLU A 81 31.32 -1.97 -13.75
CA GLU A 81 32.03 -3.22 -14.00
C GLU A 81 31.85 -4.15 -12.80
N GLU A 82 31.54 -5.40 -13.08
CA GLU A 82 31.43 -6.50 -12.13
C GLU A 82 32.30 -7.67 -12.62
N ASP A 83 32.63 -8.61 -11.74
CA ASP A 83 33.52 -9.75 -12.07
C ASP A 83 33.06 -10.59 -13.28
N ASN A 84 31.75 -10.55 -13.60
CA ASN A 84 31.13 -11.35 -14.65
C ASN A 84 30.52 -10.52 -15.79
N GLY A 85 30.87 -9.23 -15.92
CA GLY A 85 30.40 -8.37 -17.01
C GLY A 85 30.11 -6.93 -16.57
N ILE A 86 29.17 -6.29 -17.27
CA ILE A 86 28.72 -4.92 -16.97
C ILE A 86 27.31 -4.97 -16.38
N LEU A 87 27.15 -4.43 -15.18
CA LEU A 87 25.85 -4.17 -14.59
C LEU A 87 25.34 -2.81 -15.06
N PHE A 88 24.15 -2.80 -15.63
CA PHE A 88 23.37 -1.59 -15.88
C PHE A 88 22.21 -1.49 -14.91
N SER A 89 22.12 -0.38 -14.17
CA SER A 89 21.03 -0.06 -13.25
C SER A 89 20.28 1.17 -13.75
N PRO A 90 19.08 1.02 -14.33
CA PRO A 90 18.32 2.16 -14.83
C PRO A 90 17.85 3.06 -13.69
N LEU A 91 17.68 4.35 -13.98
CA LEU A 91 17.12 5.33 -13.05
C LEU A 91 15.67 4.98 -12.64
N ILE A 92 14.92 4.38 -13.58
CA ILE A 92 13.58 3.83 -13.36
C ILE A 92 13.65 2.33 -13.71
N PRO A 93 13.24 1.42 -12.81
CA PRO A 93 13.25 -0.02 -13.09
C PRO A 93 12.58 -0.37 -14.41
N PHE A 94 13.07 -1.41 -15.07
CA PHE A 94 12.52 -1.84 -16.35
C PHE A 94 11.05 -2.26 -16.24
N THR A 95 10.26 -1.87 -17.23
CA THR A 95 8.82 -2.12 -17.28
C THR A 95 8.56 -3.54 -17.74
N ARG A 96 7.77 -4.29 -16.98
CA ARG A 96 7.31 -5.63 -17.36
C ARG A 96 6.51 -5.62 -18.66
N GLY A 97 6.66 -6.68 -19.46
CA GLY A 97 6.02 -6.83 -20.77
C GLY A 97 6.69 -6.04 -21.90
N LEU A 98 7.69 -5.21 -21.60
CA LEU A 98 8.49 -4.53 -22.61
C LEU A 98 9.78 -5.29 -22.91
N SER A 99 10.26 -5.10 -24.14
CA SER A 99 11.56 -5.58 -24.59
C SER A 99 12.52 -4.41 -24.73
N TYR A 100 13.77 -4.64 -24.34
CA TYR A 100 14.85 -3.68 -24.40
C TYR A 100 15.96 -4.23 -25.27
N GLU A 101 16.48 -3.38 -26.15
CA GLU A 101 17.61 -3.67 -27.00
C GLU A 101 18.89 -3.21 -26.30
N ILE A 102 19.88 -4.10 -26.23
CA ILE A 102 21.21 -3.80 -25.71
C ILE A 102 22.11 -3.56 -26.91
N ARG A 103 22.73 -2.38 -26.95
CA ARG A 103 23.67 -2.00 -27.99
C ARG A 103 25.05 -1.80 -27.39
N TYR A 104 26.06 -2.25 -28.13
CA TYR A 104 27.46 -2.01 -27.84
C TYR A 104 28.14 -1.46 -29.09
N LYS A 105 28.83 -0.33 -28.99
CA LYS A 105 29.39 0.40 -30.16
C LYS A 105 28.33 0.72 -31.23
N ASP A 106 27.13 1.10 -30.81
CA ASP A 106 25.95 1.31 -31.65
C ASP A 106 25.46 0.06 -32.42
N VAL A 107 26.00 -1.13 -32.13
CA VAL A 107 25.57 -2.40 -32.71
C VAL A 107 24.71 -3.17 -31.72
N SER A 108 23.56 -3.66 -32.16
CA SER A 108 22.70 -4.54 -31.37
C SER A 108 23.43 -5.83 -31.02
N ILE A 109 23.61 -6.10 -29.73
CA ILE A 109 24.25 -7.33 -29.22
C ILE A 109 23.25 -8.28 -28.57
N GLY A 110 22.02 -7.84 -28.34
CA GLY A 110 20.98 -8.68 -27.79
C GLY A 110 19.70 -7.90 -27.47
N ASN A 111 18.64 -8.65 -27.19
CA ASN A 111 17.40 -8.10 -26.66
C ASN A 111 17.05 -8.84 -25.37
N VAL A 112 16.52 -8.12 -24.39
CA VAL A 112 15.98 -8.68 -23.17
C VAL A 112 14.51 -8.31 -23.07
N SER A 113 13.65 -9.32 -22.89
CA SER A 113 12.24 -9.12 -22.62
C SER A 113 12.00 -9.24 -21.14
N ILE A 114 11.43 -8.21 -20.52
CA ILE A 114 11.05 -8.27 -19.11
C ILE A 114 9.74 -9.06 -19.03
N PRO A 115 9.70 -10.24 -18.37
CA PRO A 115 8.50 -11.06 -18.31
C PRO A 115 7.32 -10.30 -17.71
N GLN A 116 6.17 -10.40 -18.36
CA GLN A 116 4.91 -9.96 -17.77
C GLN A 116 4.52 -10.91 -16.63
N LEU A 117 3.96 -10.37 -15.55
CA LEU A 117 3.36 -11.22 -14.50
C LEU A 117 2.09 -11.85 -15.05
N THR A 118 1.94 -13.16 -14.90
CA THR A 118 0.75 -13.88 -15.37
C THR A 118 -0.38 -13.74 -14.34
N GLU A 119 -1.64 -13.81 -14.82
CA GLU A 119 -2.82 -13.82 -13.95
C GLU A 119 -2.74 -15.01 -12.98
N GLY A 120 -2.72 -14.74 -11.67
CA GLY A 120 -2.64 -15.75 -10.61
C GLY A 120 -1.26 -15.94 -9.95
N GLU A 121 -0.19 -15.36 -10.50
CA GLU A 121 1.12 -15.30 -9.82
C GLU A 121 1.24 -14.08 -8.89
N THR A 122 0.23 -13.22 -8.88
CA THR A 122 0.24 -11.95 -8.14
C THR A 122 -0.54 -12.11 -6.83
N ASN A 123 0.05 -11.65 -5.74
CA ASN A 123 -0.65 -11.47 -4.46
C ASN A 123 -1.19 -10.04 -4.32
N LEU A 124 -1.46 -9.36 -5.44
CA LEU A 124 -2.01 -8.01 -5.45
C LEU A 124 -3.50 -8.07 -5.10
N SER A 125 -3.80 -7.44 -3.97
CA SER A 125 -5.13 -7.34 -3.36
C SER A 125 -5.38 -5.95 -2.78
N VAL A 126 -6.66 -5.59 -2.64
CA VAL A 126 -7.11 -4.55 -1.70
C VAL A 126 -7.10 -5.17 -0.30
N LEU A 127 -6.34 -4.56 0.60
CA LEU A 127 -6.22 -5.00 1.99
C LEU A 127 -7.38 -4.53 2.85
N GLU A 128 -7.85 -3.30 2.65
CA GLU A 128 -8.96 -2.72 3.40
C GLU A 128 -9.51 -1.47 2.70
N ILE A 129 -10.80 -1.19 2.90
CA ILE A 129 -11.44 0.06 2.48
C ILE A 129 -11.96 0.77 3.73
N TYR A 130 -11.40 1.94 4.02
CA TYR A 130 -11.76 2.74 5.18
C TYR A 130 -12.78 3.83 4.84
N PRO A 131 -13.67 4.18 5.78
CA PRO A 131 -13.84 3.56 7.11
C PRO A 131 -14.32 2.10 7.03
N THR A 132 -13.93 1.25 7.97
CA THR A 132 -14.29 -0.19 7.86
C THR A 132 -15.74 -0.47 8.23
N GLN A 133 -16.39 0.41 9.00
CA GLN A 133 -17.82 0.26 9.32
C GLN A 133 -18.71 0.44 8.10
N ASP A 134 -19.86 -0.23 8.09
CA ASP A 134 -20.80 -0.23 6.95
C ASP A 134 -22.00 0.70 7.15
N ILE A 135 -21.93 1.57 8.17
CA ILE A 135 -22.93 2.59 8.47
C ILE A 135 -22.22 3.94 8.45
N LEU A 136 -22.51 4.75 7.44
CA LEU A 136 -21.79 6.02 7.17
C LEU A 136 -22.74 7.21 7.24
N PRO A 137 -22.29 8.40 7.66
CA PRO A 137 -23.14 9.59 7.66
C PRO A 137 -23.40 10.09 6.23
N GLU A 138 -24.52 10.80 6.02
CA GLU A 138 -24.87 11.45 4.74
C GLU A 138 -23.73 12.31 4.18
N ASN A 139 -22.94 12.92 5.07
CA ASN A 139 -21.79 13.75 4.74
C ASN A 139 -20.44 13.06 4.93
N GLN A 140 -20.36 11.74 4.77
CA GLN A 140 -19.08 11.04 4.61
C GLN A 140 -18.18 11.84 3.65
N LEU A 141 -16.98 12.18 4.09
CA LEU A 141 -16.09 13.04 3.31
C LEU A 141 -15.11 12.23 2.46
N LYS A 142 -14.47 11.22 3.07
CA LYS A 142 -13.36 10.50 2.45
C LYS A 142 -13.52 8.99 2.53
N PHE A 143 -12.99 8.29 1.53
CA PHE A 143 -12.65 6.87 1.62
C PHE A 143 -11.15 6.70 1.49
N PHE A 144 -10.60 5.67 2.13
CA PHE A 144 -9.22 5.26 1.88
C PHE A 144 -9.18 3.84 1.36
N ILE A 145 -8.51 3.62 0.23
CA ILE A 145 -8.33 2.26 -0.32
C ILE A 145 -6.88 1.87 -0.08
N LYS A 146 -6.67 0.82 0.73
CA LYS A 146 -5.34 0.30 1.04
C LYS A 146 -5.06 -0.91 0.18
N PHE A 147 -3.96 -0.88 -0.54
CA PHE A 147 -3.48 -1.96 -1.41
C PHE A 147 -2.28 -2.67 -0.77
N SER A 148 -2.05 -3.92 -1.18
CA SER A 148 -0.91 -4.74 -0.75
C SER A 148 0.40 -4.39 -1.46
N LYS A 149 0.34 -3.70 -2.61
CA LYS A 149 1.50 -3.22 -3.38
C LYS A 149 1.24 -1.82 -3.96
N PRO A 150 2.30 -1.08 -4.36
CA PRO A 150 2.17 0.20 -5.03
C PRO A 150 1.31 0.13 -6.30
N MET A 151 0.29 0.97 -6.41
CA MET A 151 -0.63 1.03 -7.55
C MET A 151 -0.20 2.04 -8.60
N ARG A 152 -0.72 1.90 -9.83
CA ARG A 152 -0.61 2.97 -10.83
C ARG A 152 -1.53 4.13 -10.48
N GLU A 153 -0.98 5.31 -10.61
CA GLU A 153 -1.66 6.59 -10.43
C GLU A 153 -2.21 7.15 -11.76
N GLY A 154 -3.15 8.08 -11.64
CA GLY A 154 -3.75 8.81 -12.76
C GLY A 154 -4.90 8.07 -13.46
N GLU A 155 -5.36 6.94 -12.92
CA GLU A 155 -6.42 6.10 -13.50
C GLU A 155 -7.52 5.70 -12.49
N SER A 156 -7.53 6.27 -11.28
CA SER A 156 -8.50 5.90 -10.23
C SER A 156 -9.96 6.08 -10.64
N THR A 157 -10.29 7.13 -11.40
CA THR A 157 -11.65 7.40 -11.89
C THR A 157 -12.15 6.34 -12.88
N ALA A 158 -11.25 5.59 -13.52
CA ALA A 158 -11.60 4.47 -14.39
C ALA A 158 -11.81 3.16 -13.62
N HIS A 159 -11.34 3.09 -12.37
CA HIS A 159 -11.29 1.86 -11.59
C HIS A 159 -12.14 1.88 -10.31
N VAL A 160 -12.57 3.06 -9.86
CA VAL A 160 -13.43 3.23 -8.69
C VAL A 160 -14.82 3.67 -9.13
N THR A 161 -15.84 2.92 -8.71
CA THR A 161 -17.24 3.20 -9.06
C THR A 161 -18.11 3.16 -7.82
N LEU A 162 -19.00 4.15 -7.65
CA LEU A 162 -20.04 4.13 -6.63
C LEU A 162 -21.38 3.77 -7.30
N LEU A 163 -22.05 2.73 -6.82
CA LEU A 163 -23.39 2.34 -7.27
C LEU A 163 -24.41 2.57 -6.15
N ASN A 164 -25.67 2.87 -6.51
CA ASN A 164 -26.79 2.86 -5.57
C ASN A 164 -27.39 1.45 -5.38
N SER A 165 -28.43 1.38 -4.56
CA SER A 165 -29.25 0.19 -4.29
C SER A 165 -29.88 -0.47 -5.53
N LYS A 166 -29.98 0.24 -6.67
CA LYS A 166 -30.46 -0.26 -7.96
C LYS A 166 -29.34 -0.70 -8.90
N LEU A 167 -28.09 -0.65 -8.44
CA LEU A 167 -26.86 -0.88 -9.20
C LEU A 167 -26.63 0.16 -10.32
N ASP A 168 -27.24 1.34 -10.21
CA ASP A 168 -26.98 2.46 -11.10
C ASP A 168 -25.75 3.24 -10.64
N THR A 169 -24.89 3.63 -11.57
CA THR A 169 -23.68 4.41 -11.27
C THR A 169 -23.98 5.84 -10.85
N LEU A 170 -23.45 6.24 -9.70
CA LEU A 170 -23.43 7.62 -9.23
C LEU A 170 -22.28 8.39 -9.89
N LYS A 171 -22.58 9.03 -11.02
CA LYS A 171 -21.63 9.90 -11.72
C LYS A 171 -21.37 11.17 -10.88
N GLY A 172 -20.11 11.62 -10.86
CA GLY A 172 -19.73 12.86 -10.17
C GLY A 172 -19.89 12.81 -8.65
N ALA A 173 -19.86 11.62 -8.04
CA ALA A 173 -19.84 11.48 -6.58
C ALA A 173 -18.48 11.86 -5.99
N PHE A 174 -17.39 11.50 -6.68
CA PHE A 174 -16.02 11.80 -6.26
C PHE A 174 -15.50 13.09 -6.88
N LEU A 175 -14.67 13.80 -6.13
CA LEU A 175 -13.87 14.91 -6.64
C LEU A 175 -12.70 14.36 -7.47
N ASP A 176 -12.64 14.72 -8.75
CA ASP A 176 -11.51 14.36 -9.63
C ASP A 176 -10.31 15.29 -9.35
N LEU A 177 -9.33 14.76 -8.60
CA LEU A 177 -8.09 15.46 -8.25
C LEU A 177 -6.94 14.94 -9.11
N GLN A 178 -6.23 15.86 -9.75
CA GLN A 178 -5.02 15.59 -10.52
C GLN A 178 -3.89 16.52 -10.03
N PRO A 179 -2.83 16.00 -9.37
CA PRO A 179 -2.56 14.59 -9.13
C PRO A 179 -3.52 13.95 -8.10
N GLU A 180 -3.66 12.63 -8.19
CA GLU A 180 -4.39 11.82 -7.20
C GLU A 180 -3.73 11.86 -5.82
N LEU A 181 -4.50 11.60 -4.77
CA LEU A 181 -4.05 11.70 -3.38
C LEU A 181 -3.53 10.35 -2.85
N TRP A 182 -2.36 9.94 -3.32
CA TRP A 182 -1.64 8.77 -2.84
C TRP A 182 -0.72 9.09 -1.67
N ASN A 183 -0.50 8.12 -0.77
CA ASN A 183 0.66 8.15 0.12
C ASN A 183 1.97 7.98 -0.68
N GLU A 184 3.11 8.25 -0.04
CA GLU A 184 4.45 8.18 -0.67
C GLU A 184 4.73 6.82 -1.34
N ASP A 185 4.30 5.73 -0.71
CA ASP A 185 4.49 4.37 -1.22
C ASP A 185 3.46 3.95 -2.30
N GLN A 186 2.48 4.79 -2.63
CA GLN A 186 1.40 4.50 -3.58
C GLN A 186 0.55 3.27 -3.21
N THR A 187 0.46 2.95 -1.93
CA THR A 187 -0.31 1.81 -1.38
C THR A 187 -1.61 2.24 -0.70
N LEU A 188 -1.85 3.54 -0.52
CA LEU A 188 -3.04 4.09 0.12
C LEU A 188 -3.54 5.27 -0.69
N LEU A 189 -4.71 5.13 -1.31
CA LEU A 189 -5.39 6.20 -2.02
C LEU A 189 -6.42 6.86 -1.13
N THR A 190 -6.44 8.19 -1.09
CA THR A 190 -7.53 8.98 -0.49
C THR A 190 -8.50 9.42 -1.59
N LEU A 191 -9.76 9.01 -1.47
CA LEU A 191 -10.85 9.44 -2.33
C LEU A 191 -11.73 10.44 -1.59
N TRP A 192 -12.00 11.57 -2.20
CA TRP A 192 -12.94 12.55 -1.65
C TRP A 192 -14.27 12.41 -2.35
N LEU A 193 -15.36 12.26 -1.59
CA LEU A 193 -16.67 12.66 -2.10
C LEU A 193 -16.65 14.17 -2.34
N ASP A 194 -17.30 14.63 -3.41
CA ASP A 194 -17.24 16.03 -3.84
C ASP A 194 -17.63 16.98 -2.70
N PRO A 195 -16.66 17.74 -2.13
CA PRO A 195 -16.93 18.67 -1.02
C PRO A 195 -17.95 19.74 -1.37
N GLY A 196 -17.99 20.15 -2.65
CA GLY A 196 -18.94 21.11 -3.18
C GLY A 196 -20.38 20.59 -3.14
N ARG A 197 -20.56 19.27 -3.23
CA ARG A 197 -21.85 18.61 -3.08
C ARG A 197 -22.15 18.24 -1.63
N ILE A 198 -21.16 18.15 -0.75
CA ILE A 198 -21.40 17.92 0.68
C ILE A 198 -21.96 19.18 1.36
N LYS A 199 -21.39 20.36 1.06
CA LYS A 199 -21.82 21.64 1.65
C LYS A 199 -23.10 22.13 0.96
N ARG A 200 -24.19 22.23 1.72
CA ARG A 200 -25.54 22.50 1.21
C ARG A 200 -25.70 23.88 0.56
N ASP A 201 -24.91 24.85 1.02
CA ASP A 201 -24.97 26.24 0.52
C ASP A 201 -24.17 26.47 -0.77
N LEU A 202 -23.47 25.45 -1.29
CA LEU A 202 -22.65 25.56 -2.48
C LEU A 202 -23.41 25.14 -3.74
N VAL A 203 -23.09 25.80 -4.86
CA VAL A 203 -23.71 25.56 -6.18
C VAL A 203 -23.77 24.08 -6.56
N PRO A 204 -22.71 23.26 -6.39
CA PRO A 204 -22.77 21.85 -6.78
C PRO A 204 -23.85 21.07 -6.01
N ASN A 205 -24.05 21.33 -4.71
CA ASN A 205 -25.14 20.71 -3.96
C ASN A 205 -26.51 21.19 -4.45
N LEU A 206 -26.68 22.50 -4.68
CA LEU A 206 -27.96 23.05 -5.15
C LEU A 206 -28.39 22.51 -6.52
N GLU A 207 -27.42 22.19 -7.39
CA GLU A 207 -27.68 21.68 -8.74
C GLU A 207 -27.78 20.14 -8.80
N MET A 208 -26.98 19.42 -8.01
CA MET A 208 -26.80 17.97 -8.12
C MET A 208 -27.16 17.18 -6.86
N GLY A 209 -27.54 17.85 -5.78
CA GLY A 209 -27.77 17.25 -4.47
C GLY A 209 -26.50 16.71 -3.80
N ALA A 210 -26.68 16.12 -2.61
CA ALA A 210 -25.60 15.46 -1.88
C ALA A 210 -25.10 14.20 -2.61
N PRO A 211 -23.83 13.79 -2.43
CA PRO A 211 -23.33 12.55 -3.02
C PRO A 211 -24.05 11.31 -2.50
N LEU A 212 -24.45 11.33 -1.24
CA LEU A 212 -25.11 10.23 -0.53
C LEU A 212 -26.43 10.72 0.07
N GLU A 213 -27.43 9.84 0.16
CA GLU A 213 -28.75 10.14 0.69
C GLU A 213 -29.07 9.27 1.90
N MET A 214 -29.57 9.87 2.98
CA MET A 214 -29.97 9.15 4.20
C MET A 214 -31.00 8.05 3.91
N GLY A 215 -30.75 6.85 4.44
CA GLY A 215 -31.63 5.68 4.31
C GLY A 215 -31.36 4.83 3.08
N GLU A 216 -30.53 5.29 2.14
CA GLU A 216 -30.11 4.53 0.98
C GLU A 216 -28.87 3.67 1.27
N SER A 217 -28.67 2.65 0.42
CA SER A 217 -27.49 1.78 0.44
C SER A 217 -26.70 1.93 -0.85
N TYR A 218 -25.38 1.77 -0.74
CA TYR A 218 -24.44 1.95 -1.84
C TYR A 218 -23.36 0.86 -1.87
N HIS A 219 -22.76 0.71 -3.05
CA HIS A 219 -21.67 -0.22 -3.32
C HIS A 219 -20.47 0.57 -3.87
N LEU A 220 -19.37 0.62 -3.13
CA LEU A 220 -18.09 1.16 -3.61
C LEU A 220 -17.28 0.03 -4.21
N ILE A 221 -17.08 0.06 -5.53
CA ILE A 221 -16.44 -1.00 -6.31
C ILE A 221 -15.06 -0.55 -6.77
N ILE A 222 -14.06 -1.42 -6.54
CA ILE A 222 -12.69 -1.31 -7.04
C ILE A 222 -12.51 -2.40 -8.09
N SER A 223 -12.27 -2.00 -9.34
CA SER A 223 -12.17 -2.92 -10.46
C SER A 223 -10.87 -3.73 -10.43
N GLU A 224 -10.97 -5.04 -10.67
CA GLU A 224 -9.82 -5.94 -10.83
C GLU A 224 -8.83 -5.53 -11.92
N LYS A 225 -9.30 -4.70 -12.88
CA LYS A 225 -8.50 -4.20 -14.00
C LYS A 225 -7.49 -3.14 -13.60
N TRP A 226 -7.56 -2.60 -12.38
CA TRP A 226 -6.58 -1.66 -11.88
C TRP A 226 -5.27 -2.37 -11.60
N LYS A 227 -4.17 -1.79 -12.09
CA LYS A 227 -2.88 -2.46 -12.06
C LYS A 227 -1.91 -1.84 -11.08
N SER A 228 -1.01 -2.67 -10.53
CA SER A 228 0.15 -2.21 -9.78
C SER A 228 1.09 -1.41 -10.66
N LYS A 229 1.95 -0.60 -10.03
CA LYS A 229 3.07 0.08 -10.68
C LYS A 229 3.94 -0.87 -11.50
N SER A 230 4.06 -2.13 -11.05
CA SER A 230 4.84 -3.18 -11.71
C SER A 230 4.11 -3.89 -12.84
N GLY A 231 2.81 -3.66 -13.03
CA GLY A 231 2.05 -4.27 -14.13
C GLY A 231 0.96 -5.26 -13.72
N GLU A 232 0.91 -5.65 -12.45
CA GLU A 232 0.05 -6.72 -11.93
C GLU A 232 -1.40 -6.29 -11.89
N SER A 233 -2.35 -7.14 -12.26
CA SER A 233 -3.76 -6.89 -11.98
C SER A 233 -4.11 -7.34 -10.56
N LEU A 234 -5.18 -6.75 -10.00
CA LEU A 234 -5.81 -7.26 -8.79
C LEU A 234 -6.36 -8.68 -9.06
N ASN A 235 -6.38 -9.51 -8.03
CA ASN A 235 -6.88 -10.89 -8.11
C ASN A 235 -8.40 -10.98 -8.35
N GLU A 236 -9.16 -9.96 -7.94
CA GLU A 236 -10.60 -9.87 -8.08
C GLU A 236 -11.06 -8.41 -7.96
N SER A 237 -12.36 -8.18 -8.22
CA SER A 237 -12.98 -6.88 -7.94
C SER A 237 -13.41 -6.83 -6.48
N TYR A 238 -13.20 -5.70 -5.82
CA TYR A 238 -13.52 -5.52 -4.40
C TYR A 238 -14.72 -4.61 -4.24
N THR A 239 -15.58 -4.92 -3.28
CA THR A 239 -16.77 -4.13 -2.99
C THR A 239 -16.82 -3.80 -1.50
N LYS A 240 -17.05 -2.53 -1.18
CA LYS A 240 -17.53 -2.09 0.13
C LYS A 240 -19.01 -1.72 0.05
N ASP A 241 -19.83 -2.44 0.80
CA ASP A 241 -21.25 -2.17 0.95
C ASP A 241 -21.48 -1.31 2.19
N PHE A 242 -22.34 -0.30 2.09
CA PHE A 242 -22.70 0.51 3.25
C PHE A 242 -24.10 1.12 3.14
N THR A 243 -24.68 1.47 4.28
CA THR A 243 -25.94 2.19 4.40
C THR A 243 -25.70 3.57 5.01
N VAL A 244 -26.46 4.55 4.55
CA VAL A 244 -26.27 5.94 4.93
C VAL A 244 -27.24 6.35 6.05
N THR A 245 -26.70 6.93 7.12
CA THR A 245 -27.48 7.48 8.24
C THR A 245 -27.63 8.99 8.14
N ALA A 246 -28.26 9.57 9.16
CA ALA A 246 -28.32 11.01 9.31
C ALA A 246 -26.93 11.64 9.22
N ARG A 247 -26.91 12.86 8.70
CA ARG A 247 -25.74 13.73 8.66
C ARG A 247 -25.12 13.86 10.05
N ASP A 248 -23.79 13.84 10.09
CA ASP A 248 -23.06 14.24 11.28
C ASP A 248 -22.83 15.76 11.28
N SER A 249 -23.23 16.42 12.36
CA SER A 249 -23.13 17.86 12.52
C SER A 249 -22.55 18.23 13.89
N ILE A 250 -21.77 17.31 14.48
CA ILE A 250 -21.14 17.48 15.78
C ILE A 250 -19.66 17.18 15.60
N SER A 251 -18.80 18.12 15.99
CA SER A 251 -17.36 17.86 16.05
C SER A 251 -17.04 16.83 17.13
N PRO A 252 -16.01 15.97 16.95
CA PRO A 252 -15.55 15.09 18.00
C PRO A 252 -15.20 15.84 19.28
N VAL A 253 -15.54 15.25 20.42
CA VAL A 253 -15.36 15.86 21.75
C VAL A 253 -14.40 15.02 22.58
N PRO A 254 -13.09 15.33 22.60
CA PRO A 254 -12.11 14.52 23.32
C PRO A 254 -12.43 14.29 24.79
N THR A 255 -13.05 15.27 25.46
CA THR A 255 -13.40 15.16 26.88
C THR A 255 -14.47 14.11 27.19
N SER A 256 -15.19 13.59 26.18
CA SER A 256 -16.12 12.47 26.36
C SER A 256 -15.49 11.09 26.06
N TRP A 257 -14.25 11.04 25.58
CA TRP A 257 -13.57 9.78 25.28
C TRP A 257 -13.18 9.02 26.53
N ILE A 258 -13.17 7.70 26.43
CA ILE A 258 -12.83 6.81 27.53
C ILE A 258 -11.38 6.38 27.39
N VAL A 259 -10.55 6.71 28.39
CA VAL A 259 -9.15 6.30 28.44
C VAL A 259 -8.99 5.15 29.44
N GLY A 260 -8.74 3.95 28.93
CA GLY A 260 -8.44 2.75 29.70
C GLY A 260 -7.01 2.80 30.22
N ALA A 261 -6.84 3.15 31.50
CA ALA A 261 -5.53 3.23 32.13
C ALA A 261 -4.92 1.81 32.32
N PRO A 262 -3.67 1.57 31.89
CA PRO A 262 -2.97 0.30 32.03
C PRO A 262 -2.41 0.13 33.44
N LYS A 263 -1.89 -1.06 33.74
CA LYS A 263 -1.22 -1.34 35.01
C LYS A 263 0.23 -0.83 35.06
N ALA A 264 0.63 -0.22 36.18
CA ALA A 264 2.03 0.11 36.45
C ALA A 264 2.95 -1.12 36.41
N GLY A 265 4.19 -0.91 35.98
CA GLY A 265 5.19 -1.98 35.88
C GLY A 265 4.93 -2.98 34.75
N THR A 266 4.15 -2.59 33.74
CA THR A 266 3.86 -3.41 32.56
C THR A 266 3.96 -2.57 31.29
N ILE A 267 4.05 -3.25 30.14
CA ILE A 267 3.87 -2.64 28.81
C ILE A 267 2.42 -2.77 28.30
N GLU A 268 1.45 -2.96 29.19
CA GLU A 268 0.04 -3.06 28.80
C GLU A 268 -0.40 -1.81 28.03
N ALA A 269 -1.18 -1.99 26.98
CA ALA A 269 -1.56 -0.87 26.13
C ALA A 269 -2.57 0.05 26.84
N VAL A 270 -2.41 1.37 26.66
CA VAL A 270 -3.49 2.33 26.94
C VAL A 270 -4.48 2.24 25.79
N GLU A 271 -5.76 2.03 26.07
CA GLU A 271 -6.83 2.09 25.08
C GLU A 271 -7.57 3.41 25.19
N ILE A 272 -7.84 4.05 24.04
CA ILE A 272 -8.66 5.25 23.95
C ILE A 272 -9.84 4.94 23.03
N ASP A 273 -11.03 4.95 23.60
CA ASP A 273 -12.30 4.73 22.90
C ASP A 273 -12.97 6.07 22.61
N PHE A 274 -13.17 6.35 21.31
CA PHE A 274 -13.77 7.58 20.82
C PHE A 274 -15.30 7.52 20.78
N SER A 275 -15.88 6.33 20.85
CA SER A 275 -17.31 6.02 20.67
C SER A 275 -17.88 6.30 19.28
N GLU A 276 -17.07 6.84 18.37
CA GLU A 276 -17.38 7.13 16.97
C GLU A 276 -16.15 6.82 16.09
N ALA A 277 -16.38 6.57 14.80
CA ALA A 277 -15.29 6.34 13.86
C ALA A 277 -14.62 7.67 13.48
N LEU A 278 -13.29 7.70 13.47
CA LEU A 278 -12.52 8.88 13.08
C LEU A 278 -11.73 8.65 11.78
N ASP A 279 -11.16 9.72 11.21
CA ASP A 279 -10.37 9.64 9.98
C ASP A 279 -9.14 8.72 10.15
N TYR A 280 -9.14 7.61 9.40
CA TYR A 280 -8.14 6.55 9.47
C TYR A 280 -6.69 7.05 9.31
N SER A 281 -6.46 7.97 8.37
CA SER A 281 -5.12 8.46 8.08
C SER A 281 -4.61 9.29 9.26
N LEU A 282 -5.45 10.19 9.78
CA LEU A 282 -5.11 11.07 10.90
C LEU A 282 -4.87 10.32 12.20
N LEU A 283 -5.58 9.21 12.46
CA LEU A 283 -5.39 8.39 13.66
C LEU A 283 -3.94 7.90 13.85
N ARG A 284 -3.14 7.85 12.78
CA ARG A 284 -1.75 7.40 12.80
C ARG A 284 -0.75 8.51 13.19
N GLU A 285 -1.17 9.77 13.16
CA GLU A 285 -0.25 10.92 13.19
C GLU A 285 -0.47 11.86 14.38
N VAL A 286 -1.73 12.01 14.81
CA VAL A 286 -2.15 13.15 15.64
C VAL A 286 -2.06 12.91 17.15
N PHE A 287 -1.76 11.68 17.59
CA PHE A 287 -1.75 11.30 19.01
C PHE A 287 -0.35 11.20 19.59
N ARG A 288 -0.19 11.72 20.82
CA ARG A 288 1.03 11.62 21.62
C ARG A 288 0.66 11.39 23.08
N ILE A 289 1.45 10.57 23.78
CA ILE A 289 1.38 10.46 25.24
C ILE A 289 2.58 11.18 25.83
N ARG A 290 2.34 12.02 26.83
CA ARG A 290 3.36 12.75 27.57
C ARG A 290 3.34 12.39 29.05
N ASP A 291 4.51 12.32 29.67
CA ASP A 291 4.66 12.13 31.11
C ASP A 291 4.55 13.48 31.87
N LEU A 292 4.68 13.43 33.20
CA LEU A 292 4.67 14.61 34.08
C LEU A 292 5.79 15.63 33.80
N ASN A 293 6.85 15.24 33.09
CA ASN A 293 7.95 16.13 32.70
C ASN A 293 7.75 16.67 31.27
N ASP A 294 6.56 16.51 30.69
CA ASP A 294 6.20 16.87 29.32
C ASP A 294 7.00 16.10 28.25
N GLN A 295 7.63 14.98 28.64
CA GLN A 295 8.41 14.14 27.73
C GLN A 295 7.48 13.17 27.01
N LYS A 296 7.69 13.03 25.70
CA LYS A 296 6.97 12.05 24.88
C LYS A 296 7.31 10.63 25.35
N VAL A 297 6.30 9.82 25.63
CA VAL A 297 6.45 8.40 25.87
C VAL A 297 6.64 7.68 24.52
N PRO A 298 7.76 6.97 24.32
CA PRO A 298 7.97 6.20 23.09
C PRO A 298 7.13 4.90 23.12
N GLY A 299 6.64 4.50 21.95
CA GLY A 299 5.78 3.34 21.82
C GLY A 299 5.11 3.28 20.45
N LYS A 300 4.21 2.31 20.30
CA LYS A 300 3.53 1.98 19.05
C LYS A 300 2.03 2.18 19.17
N TRP A 301 1.45 2.77 18.13
CA TRP A 301 0.02 2.95 18.00
C TRP A 301 -0.59 1.88 17.09
N ASN A 302 -1.76 1.38 17.48
CA ASN A 302 -2.58 0.50 16.68
C ASN A 302 -4.01 1.03 16.66
N ILE A 303 -4.61 1.06 15.47
CA ILE A 303 -6.02 1.43 15.30
C ILE A 303 -6.87 0.21 15.68
N GLY A 304 -7.95 0.47 16.42
CA GLY A 304 -8.94 -0.51 16.83
C GLY A 304 -9.95 -0.83 15.74
N ILE A 305 -11.02 -1.51 16.13
CA ILE A 305 -12.10 -1.91 15.22
C ILE A 305 -12.86 -0.67 14.76
N GLU A 306 -13.16 -0.57 13.46
CA GLU A 306 -13.99 0.50 12.87
C GLU A 306 -13.48 1.92 13.16
N GLU A 307 -12.18 2.09 13.36
CA GLU A 307 -11.57 3.38 13.68
C GLU A 307 -12.17 4.04 14.94
N LYS A 308 -12.85 3.26 15.80
CA LYS A 308 -13.54 3.73 17.03
C LYS A 308 -12.64 3.77 18.26
N SER A 309 -11.46 3.18 18.16
CA SER A 309 -10.47 3.23 19.22
C SER A 309 -9.06 3.23 18.68
N ILE A 310 -8.11 3.63 19.53
CA ILE A 310 -6.68 3.40 19.33
C ILE A 310 -6.08 2.78 20.59
N ARG A 311 -5.02 2.00 20.39
CA ARG A 311 -4.22 1.44 21.48
C ARG A 311 -2.77 1.89 21.36
N PHE A 312 -2.19 2.30 22.48
CA PHE A 312 -0.78 2.65 22.59
C PHE A 312 -0.04 1.66 23.48
N THR A 313 0.92 0.93 22.92
CA THR A 313 1.83 0.05 23.66
C THR A 313 3.16 0.78 23.87
N PRO A 314 3.59 1.05 25.11
CA PRO A 314 4.86 1.74 25.34
C PRO A 314 6.05 0.81 25.05
N ASP A 315 7.21 1.38 24.74
CA ASP A 315 8.44 0.59 24.56
C ASP A 315 9.04 0.11 25.89
N THR A 316 8.63 0.71 27.01
CA THR A 316 9.10 0.40 28.36
C THR A 316 7.94 0.40 29.36
N ASP A 317 8.10 -0.32 30.47
CA ASP A 317 7.08 -0.42 31.50
C ASP A 317 6.57 0.94 31.99
N TRP A 318 5.24 1.03 32.17
CA TRP A 318 4.60 2.20 32.74
C TRP A 318 5.08 2.48 34.15
N LYS A 319 5.46 3.74 34.39
CA LYS A 319 5.65 4.24 35.75
C LYS A 319 4.32 4.70 36.32
N LYS A 320 4.09 4.46 37.61
CA LYS A 320 2.97 5.07 38.34
C LYS A 320 3.04 6.60 38.20
N GLY A 321 1.91 7.24 37.93
CA GLY A 321 1.84 8.68 37.81
C GLY A 321 0.76 9.16 36.86
N LYS A 322 0.70 10.48 36.67
CA LYS A 322 -0.21 11.12 35.71
C LYS A 322 0.46 11.21 34.34
N TYR A 323 -0.36 11.12 33.31
CA TYR A 323 0.03 11.24 31.92
C TYR A 323 -0.98 12.11 31.19
N VAL A 324 -0.56 12.65 30.06
CA VAL A 324 -1.40 13.46 29.18
C VAL A 324 -1.44 12.81 27.81
N LEU A 325 -2.65 12.54 27.33
CA LEU A 325 -2.90 12.31 25.91
C LEU A 325 -3.03 13.67 25.23
N GLU A 326 -2.07 14.00 24.38
CA GLU A 326 -2.08 15.18 23.52
C GLU A 326 -2.58 14.79 22.13
N ILE A 327 -3.56 15.55 21.62
CA ILE A 327 -4.26 15.27 20.38
C ILE A 327 -4.18 16.53 19.51
N GLU A 328 -3.65 16.45 18.30
CA GLU A 328 -3.68 17.59 17.36
C GLU A 328 -5.12 17.90 16.95
N SER A 329 -5.50 19.17 17.00
CA SER A 329 -6.89 19.59 16.72
C SER A 329 -7.31 19.44 15.26
N ARG A 330 -6.37 19.09 14.37
CA ARG A 330 -6.66 18.72 12.98
C ARG A 330 -7.28 17.33 12.83
N LEU A 331 -7.35 16.51 13.89
CA LEU A 331 -8.07 15.24 13.86
C LEU A 331 -9.52 15.48 13.46
N GLU A 332 -10.01 14.67 12.53
CA GLU A 332 -11.35 14.76 11.93
C GLU A 332 -12.16 13.48 12.19
N ASP A 333 -13.49 13.64 12.24
CA ASP A 333 -14.44 12.53 12.07
C ASP A 333 -14.62 12.16 10.58
N LEU A 334 -15.52 11.21 10.31
CA LEU A 334 -15.87 10.79 8.96
C LEU A 334 -16.54 11.89 8.10
N ALA A 335 -17.14 12.89 8.73
CA ALA A 335 -17.76 14.03 8.08
C ALA A 335 -16.78 15.20 7.83
N GLY A 336 -15.52 15.07 8.25
CA GLY A 336 -14.49 16.10 8.16
C GLY A 336 -14.60 17.18 9.24
N ASN A 337 -15.45 17.01 10.26
CA ASN A 337 -15.47 17.93 11.39
C ASN A 337 -14.23 17.68 12.24
N ASN A 338 -13.49 18.74 12.55
CA ASN A 338 -12.30 18.64 13.39
C ASN A 338 -12.60 19.06 14.83
N LEU A 339 -11.61 18.95 15.72
CA LEU A 339 -11.77 19.21 17.16
C LEU A 339 -12.06 20.69 17.50
N ASN A 340 -11.96 21.60 16.52
CA ASN A 340 -12.22 23.02 16.69
C ASN A 340 -13.51 23.47 15.98
N ARG A 341 -13.94 22.80 14.91
CA ARG A 341 -15.05 23.25 14.06
C ARG A 341 -15.64 22.16 13.16
N LEU A 342 -16.87 22.41 12.72
CA LEU A 342 -17.53 21.62 11.68
C LEU A 342 -16.91 21.85 10.30
N PHE A 343 -17.00 20.84 9.42
CA PHE A 343 -16.58 20.95 8.02
C PHE A 343 -17.50 21.87 7.22
N GLU A 344 -18.81 21.72 7.45
CA GLU A 344 -19.85 22.59 6.92
C GLU A 344 -20.20 23.66 7.96
N THR A 345 -20.18 24.91 7.51
CA THR A 345 -20.62 26.05 8.31
C THR A 345 -21.72 26.76 7.53
N ASP A 346 -22.85 27.00 8.18
CA ASP A 346 -23.93 27.83 7.64
C ASP A 346 -23.38 29.24 7.36
N LEU A 347 -23.32 29.61 6.08
CA LEU A 347 -22.78 30.91 5.66
C LEU A 347 -23.72 32.06 6.02
N SER A 348 -25.00 31.78 6.28
CA SER A 348 -26.01 32.77 6.66
C SER A 348 -25.99 33.09 8.16
N ASN A 349 -25.43 32.19 8.98
CA ASN A 349 -25.31 32.38 10.43
C ASN A 349 -23.93 31.93 10.93
N PRO A 350 -22.87 32.72 10.66
CA PRO A 350 -21.52 32.37 11.09
C PRO A 350 -21.48 32.31 12.63
N SER A 351 -21.26 31.11 13.16
CA SER A 351 -21.01 30.92 14.59
C SER A 351 -19.75 31.68 14.98
N LYS A 352 -19.70 32.20 16.22
CA LYS A 352 -18.46 32.77 16.75
C LYS A 352 -17.37 31.71 16.68
N PRO A 353 -16.16 32.02 16.17
CA PRO A 353 -15.08 31.05 16.19
C PRO A 353 -14.83 30.65 17.64
N ALA A 354 -14.92 29.34 17.90
CA ALA A 354 -14.42 28.79 19.15
C ALA A 354 -12.93 29.15 19.27
N ILE A 355 -12.39 29.12 20.50
CA ILE A 355 -10.95 29.28 20.68
C ILE A 355 -10.27 28.11 19.97
N GLU A 356 -9.71 28.37 18.80
CA GLU A 356 -8.92 27.40 18.07
C GLU A 356 -7.63 27.15 18.85
N THR A 357 -7.42 25.90 19.24
CA THR A 357 -6.17 25.45 19.85
C THR A 357 -5.50 24.46 18.92
N ASP A 358 -4.17 24.44 18.89
CA ASP A 358 -3.43 23.45 18.08
C ASP A 358 -3.58 22.03 18.63
N PHE A 359 -3.82 21.91 19.94
CA PHE A 359 -3.96 20.65 20.64
C PHE A 359 -5.16 20.64 21.59
N LYS A 360 -5.73 19.45 21.80
CA LYS A 360 -6.57 19.09 22.94
C LYS A 360 -5.78 18.14 23.85
N ARG A 361 -6.09 18.15 25.15
CA ARG A 361 -5.35 17.38 26.17
C ARG A 361 -6.32 16.65 27.09
N LEU A 362 -6.07 15.36 27.30
CA LEU A 362 -6.78 14.53 28.27
C LEU A 362 -5.80 13.98 29.30
N GLU A 363 -6.08 14.19 30.58
CA GLU A 363 -5.28 13.62 31.66
C GLU A 363 -5.78 12.21 32.02
N PHE A 364 -4.85 11.29 32.25
CA PHE A 364 -5.14 9.98 32.83
C PHE A 364 -4.06 9.58 33.84
N GLU A 365 -4.38 8.66 34.75
CA GLU A 365 -3.48 8.26 35.83
C GLU A 365 -3.26 6.75 35.82
N ILE A 366 -1.99 6.37 35.87
CA ILE A 366 -1.55 4.99 36.03
C ILE A 366 -1.38 4.72 37.53
N LYS A 367 -2.18 3.79 38.03
CA LYS A 367 -2.20 3.34 39.43
C LYS A 367 -1.37 2.06 39.59
N GLU A 368 -1.13 1.67 40.85
CA GLU A 368 -0.33 0.49 41.22
C GLU A 368 -0.86 -0.84 40.68
#